data_AF-A0A0J9T531-F1
#
_entry.id   AF-A0A0J9T531-F1
#
_cell.length_a   1.000
_cell.length_b   1.000
_cell.length_c   1.000
_cell.angle_alpha   90.00
_cell.angle_beta   90.00
_cell.angle_gamma   90.00
#
_symmetry.space_group_name_H-M   'P 1'
#
loop_
_entity.id
_entity.type
_entity.pdbx_description
1 polymer ?
#
loop_
_entity_poly.entity_id
_entity_poly.type
_entity_poly.pdbx_seq_one_letter_code
_entity_poly.pdbx_strand_id
1 'polypeptide(L)'
;MKIFNTNASHYLEKNVSTELNNIIIRVNNELKKNENCIFYVDGSFQDWSEEKDLHDYFEHYNDLSKLTADKISDKMYCQYINNISNLYKKYMNICCTCYSRPEYFCKDHCPKFFKCNREYFPIYLLDKLKCKDNVSLQKEKENYESLVIDLDVIRKSQLVAMNFYKILTQDYFYRFVFSTFILLGIFFIFFIFYKVWGKCIIAHNNLFNILYNILLIE
;
A
#
# COMPACT_ATOMS: atom_id res chain seq x y z
N MET A 1 -11.81 -23.62 -18.45
CA MET A 1 -10.96 -22.73 -17.63
C MET A 1 -9.74 -23.53 -17.20
N LYS A 2 -8.57 -23.26 -17.78
CA LYS A 2 -7.31 -23.90 -17.39
C LYS A 2 -6.68 -23.05 -16.29
N ILE A 3 -6.49 -23.64 -15.12
CA ILE A 3 -5.78 -23.03 -13.99
C ILE A 3 -4.30 -23.03 -14.40
N PHE A 4 -3.77 -21.87 -14.81
CA PHE A 4 -2.35 -21.73 -15.08
C PHE A 4 -1.60 -21.54 -13.76
N ASN A 5 -0.49 -22.26 -13.67
CA ASN A 5 0.44 -22.34 -12.55
C ASN A 5 0.93 -20.93 -12.16
N THR A 6 0.65 -20.49 -10.93
CA THR A 6 0.81 -19.11 -10.44
C THR A 6 2.24 -18.58 -10.50
N ASN A 7 3.24 -19.46 -10.49
CA ASN A 7 4.65 -19.06 -10.59
C ASN A 7 5.09 -18.81 -12.04
N ALA A 8 4.49 -19.47 -13.02
CA ALA A 8 4.85 -19.29 -14.43
C ALA A 8 4.21 -18.03 -15.02
N SER A 9 3.00 -17.65 -14.58
CA SER A 9 2.31 -16.44 -15.03
C SER A 9 3.06 -15.17 -14.62
N HIS A 10 3.52 -15.08 -13.38
CA HIS A 10 4.25 -13.91 -12.88
C HIS A 10 5.57 -13.65 -13.64
N TYR A 11 6.29 -14.72 -14.02
CA TYR A 11 7.51 -14.59 -14.85
C TYR A 11 7.20 -14.19 -16.29
N LEU A 12 6.11 -14.68 -16.88
CA LEU A 12 5.65 -14.27 -18.22
C LEU A 12 5.19 -12.81 -18.23
N GLU A 13 4.48 -12.34 -17.19
CA GLU A 13 3.94 -10.99 -17.11
C GLU A 13 5.04 -9.92 -16.95
N LYS A 14 6.07 -10.18 -16.15
CA LYS A 14 7.24 -9.29 -16.04
C LYS A 14 7.97 -9.13 -17.38
N ASN A 15 7.97 -10.16 -18.22
CA ASN A 15 8.57 -10.10 -19.55
C ASN A 15 7.76 -9.20 -20.49
N VAL A 16 6.42 -9.18 -20.40
CA VAL A 16 5.58 -8.37 -21.30
C VAL A 16 5.79 -6.87 -21.09
N SER A 17 5.70 -6.37 -19.85
CA SER A 17 5.89 -4.93 -19.59
C SER A 17 7.30 -4.47 -19.94
N THR A 18 8.31 -5.30 -19.65
CA THR A 18 9.71 -5.00 -19.99
C THR A 18 9.91 -4.94 -21.51
N GLU A 19 9.35 -5.91 -22.24
CA GLU A 19 9.46 -5.94 -23.70
C GLU A 19 8.73 -4.76 -24.35
N LEU A 20 7.56 -4.40 -23.83
CA LEU A 20 6.81 -3.23 -24.29
C LEU A 20 7.61 -1.94 -24.10
N ASN A 21 8.22 -1.77 -22.93
CA ASN A 21 9.09 -0.62 -22.65
C ASN A 21 10.34 -0.60 -23.53
N ASN A 22 10.95 -1.76 -23.81
CA ASN A 22 12.07 -1.86 -24.75
C ASN A 22 11.67 -1.41 -26.16
N ILE A 23 10.49 -1.80 -26.63
CA ILE A 23 9.94 -1.38 -27.92
C ILE A 23 9.70 0.13 -27.93
N ILE A 24 9.07 0.68 -26.88
CA ILE A 24 8.80 2.12 -26.76
C ILE A 24 10.12 2.92 -26.80
N ILE A 25 11.14 2.47 -26.07
CA ILE A 25 12.46 3.11 -26.07
C ILE A 25 13.07 3.04 -27.48
N ARG A 26 12.99 1.90 -28.15
CA ARG A 26 13.53 1.73 -29.52
C ARG A 26 12.86 2.69 -30.49
N VAL A 27 11.52 2.70 -30.52
CA VAL A 27 10.74 3.60 -31.39
C VAL A 27 11.07 5.06 -31.09
N ASN A 28 11.14 5.44 -29.81
CA ASN A 28 11.50 6.81 -29.42
C ASN A 28 12.90 7.23 -29.86
N ASN A 29 13.85 6.31 -29.93
CA ASN A 29 15.20 6.58 -30.42
C ASN A 29 15.26 6.73 -31.95
N GLU A 30 14.29 6.17 -32.68
CA GLU A 30 14.17 6.30 -34.14
C GLU A 30 13.45 7.59 -34.55
N LEU A 31 12.69 8.22 -33.64
CA LEU A 31 12.05 9.51 -33.88
C LEU A 31 13.06 10.66 -33.93
N LYS A 32 12.72 11.73 -34.66
CA LYS A 32 13.55 12.95 -34.69
C LYS A 32 13.65 13.54 -33.27
N LYS A 33 14.74 14.26 -32.97
CA LYS A 33 15.09 14.78 -31.64
C LYS A 33 14.05 15.73 -31.00
N ASN A 34 13.08 16.17 -31.78
CA ASN A 34 12.01 17.09 -31.45
C ASN A 34 10.62 16.43 -31.53
N GLU A 35 10.58 15.12 -31.82
CA GLU A 35 9.39 14.26 -31.86
C GLU A 35 9.49 13.11 -30.85
N ASN A 36 10.63 12.92 -30.19
CA ASN A 36 10.82 11.85 -29.20
C ASN A 36 10.16 12.20 -27.86
N CYS A 37 9.33 11.29 -27.36
CA CYS A 37 8.64 11.44 -26.08
C CYS A 37 9.07 10.32 -25.14
N ILE A 38 9.84 10.62 -24.10
CA ILE A 38 10.22 9.59 -23.11
C ILE A 38 8.98 9.26 -22.28
N PHE A 39 8.33 8.14 -22.61
CA PHE A 39 7.30 7.54 -21.78
C PHE A 39 7.64 6.05 -21.56
N TYR A 40 7.22 5.53 -20.42
CA TYR A 40 7.29 4.12 -20.09
C TYR A 40 5.93 3.71 -19.54
N VAL A 41 5.55 2.46 -19.76
CA VAL A 41 4.38 1.87 -19.15
C VAL A 41 4.82 1.24 -17.84
N ASP A 42 4.25 1.73 -16.75
CA ASP A 42 4.45 1.18 -15.41
C ASP A 42 3.37 0.13 -15.10
N GLY A 43 3.67 -0.79 -14.20
CA GLY A 43 2.78 -1.88 -13.82
C GLY A 43 2.99 -3.19 -14.56
N SER A 44 2.41 -4.25 -14.00
CA SER A 44 2.37 -5.57 -14.60
C SER A 44 1.18 -5.73 -15.55
N PHE A 45 1.23 -6.74 -16.41
CA PHE A 45 0.09 -7.09 -17.26
C PHE A 45 -1.17 -7.39 -16.42
N GLN A 46 -1.01 -7.98 -15.24
CA GLN A 46 -2.11 -8.21 -14.30
C GLN A 46 -2.69 -6.89 -13.80
N ASP A 47 -1.86 -5.91 -13.45
CA ASP A 47 -2.34 -4.57 -13.02
C ASP A 47 -3.16 -3.92 -14.14
N TRP A 48 -2.67 -3.94 -15.38
CA TRP A 48 -3.40 -3.37 -16.52
C TRP A 48 -4.72 -4.11 -16.81
N SER A 49 -4.76 -5.42 -16.58
CA SER A 49 -6.00 -6.18 -16.72
C SER A 49 -7.04 -5.73 -15.69
N GLU A 50 -6.63 -5.52 -14.44
CA GLU A 50 -7.52 -5.04 -13.38
C GLU A 50 -7.95 -3.59 -13.62
N GLU A 51 -7.04 -2.72 -14.06
CA GLU A 51 -7.36 -1.33 -14.45
C GLU A 51 -8.38 -1.29 -15.59
N LYS A 52 -8.21 -2.14 -16.60
CA LYS A 52 -9.16 -2.27 -17.72
C LYS A 52 -10.53 -2.75 -17.24
N ASP A 53 -10.58 -3.78 -16.39
CA ASP A 53 -11.85 -4.30 -15.86
C ASP A 53 -12.62 -3.22 -15.07
N LEU A 54 -11.90 -2.39 -14.30
CA LEU A 54 -12.47 -1.25 -13.59
C LEU A 54 -12.94 -0.15 -14.54
N HIS A 55 -12.13 0.23 -15.53
CA HIS A 55 -12.52 1.19 -16.57
C HIS A 55 -13.79 0.74 -17.29
N ASP A 56 -13.83 -0.50 -17.76
CA ASP A 56 -14.97 -1.07 -18.47
C ASP A 56 -16.22 -1.12 -17.57
N TYR A 57 -16.06 -1.36 -16.27
CA TYR A 57 -17.15 -1.26 -15.31
C TYR A 57 -17.76 0.15 -15.26
N PHE A 58 -16.94 1.20 -15.19
CA PHE A 58 -17.45 2.58 -15.14
C PHE A 58 -18.09 3.02 -16.45
N GLU A 59 -17.54 2.60 -17.60
CA GLU A 59 -18.11 2.88 -18.93
C GLU A 59 -19.50 2.25 -19.09
N HIS A 60 -19.68 1.02 -18.62
CA HIS A 60 -20.94 0.28 -18.76
C HIS A 60 -21.87 0.39 -17.54
N TYR A 61 -21.52 1.21 -16.54
CA TYR A 61 -22.27 1.31 -15.28
C TYR A 61 -23.74 1.71 -15.51
N ASN A 62 -23.99 2.62 -16.46
CA ASN A 62 -25.35 3.07 -16.78
C ASN A 62 -26.24 1.95 -17.32
N ASP A 63 -25.68 0.97 -18.02
CA ASP A 63 -26.44 -0.16 -18.53
C ASP A 63 -26.57 -1.25 -17.48
N LEU A 64 -25.51 -1.52 -16.71
CA LEU A 64 -25.54 -2.42 -15.56
C LEU A 64 -26.57 -1.98 -14.51
N SER A 65 -26.63 -0.68 -14.24
CA SER A 65 -27.58 -0.10 -13.27
C SER A 65 -29.02 -0.16 -13.73
N LYS A 66 -29.32 -0.39 -15.02
CA LYS A 66 -30.70 -0.58 -15.53
C LYS A 66 -31.17 -2.03 -15.43
N LEU A 67 -30.27 -2.99 -15.15
CA LEU A 67 -30.61 -4.40 -15.07
C LEU A 67 -31.59 -4.68 -13.92
N THR A 68 -32.44 -5.68 -14.13
CA THR A 68 -33.39 -6.21 -13.14
C THR A 68 -33.18 -7.72 -12.99
N ALA A 69 -33.42 -8.24 -11.79
CA ALA A 69 -33.24 -9.68 -11.48
C ALA A 69 -34.04 -10.60 -12.43
N ASP A 70 -35.15 -10.12 -12.97
CA ASP A 70 -36.04 -10.96 -13.79
C ASP A 70 -35.54 -11.19 -15.23
N LYS A 71 -34.51 -10.46 -15.68
CA LYS A 71 -34.10 -10.41 -17.10
C LYS A 71 -32.86 -11.23 -17.45
N ILE A 72 -32.18 -11.83 -16.49
CA ILE A 72 -30.81 -12.32 -16.68
C ILE A 72 -30.60 -13.66 -15.98
N SER A 73 -29.70 -14.50 -16.52
CA SER A 73 -29.11 -15.61 -15.77
C SER A 73 -28.26 -15.07 -14.63
N ASP A 74 -28.92 -14.73 -13.51
CA ASP A 74 -28.41 -13.95 -12.38
C ASP A 74 -27.00 -14.34 -11.93
N LYS A 75 -26.65 -15.62 -12.03
CA LYS A 75 -25.35 -16.13 -11.60
C LYS A 75 -24.15 -15.48 -12.30
N MET A 76 -24.22 -15.19 -13.60
CA MET A 76 -23.06 -14.68 -14.33
C MET A 76 -22.78 -13.21 -13.98
N TYR A 77 -23.82 -12.38 -13.92
CA TYR A 77 -23.69 -10.97 -13.55
C TYR A 77 -23.31 -10.81 -12.08
N CYS A 78 -23.90 -11.61 -11.19
CA CYS A 78 -23.49 -11.63 -9.80
C CYS A 78 -22.01 -12.01 -9.63
N GLN A 79 -21.51 -12.98 -10.39
CA GLN A 79 -20.08 -13.32 -10.39
C GLN A 79 -19.21 -12.16 -10.89
N TYR A 80 -19.58 -11.55 -12.02
CA TYR A 80 -18.87 -10.40 -12.58
C TYR A 80 -18.81 -9.23 -11.59
N ILE A 81 -19.96 -8.78 -11.08
CA ILE A 81 -20.03 -7.64 -10.17
C ILE A 81 -19.31 -7.96 -8.85
N ASN A 82 -19.34 -9.20 -8.38
CA ASN A 82 -18.59 -9.59 -7.19
C ASN A 82 -17.07 -9.53 -7.41
N ASN A 83 -16.58 -9.89 -8.60
CA ASN A 83 -15.17 -9.72 -8.96
C ASN A 83 -14.79 -8.24 -9.00
N ILE A 84 -15.62 -7.41 -9.66
CA ILE A 84 -15.45 -5.96 -9.68
C ILE A 84 -15.48 -5.38 -8.25
N SER A 85 -16.35 -5.86 -7.37
CA SER A 85 -16.42 -5.42 -5.96
C SER A 85 -15.08 -5.61 -5.25
N ASN A 86 -14.39 -6.73 -5.50
CA ASN A 86 -13.08 -6.98 -4.90
C ASN A 86 -12.00 -6.04 -5.46
N LEU A 87 -11.99 -5.84 -6.79
CA LEU A 87 -11.08 -4.88 -7.43
C LEU A 87 -11.34 -3.46 -6.94
N TYR A 88 -12.60 -3.06 -6.86
CA TYR A 88 -13.01 -1.73 -6.41
C TYR A 88 -12.49 -1.46 -5.00
N LYS A 89 -12.65 -2.40 -4.06
CA LYS A 89 -12.11 -2.26 -2.69
C LYS A 89 -10.58 -2.14 -2.67
N LYS A 90 -9.87 -2.92 -3.50
CA LYS A 90 -8.40 -2.83 -3.64
C LYS A 90 -7.99 -1.42 -4.11
N TYR A 91 -8.57 -0.95 -5.21
CA TYR A 91 -8.19 0.32 -5.82
C TYR A 91 -8.76 1.54 -5.10
N MET A 92 -9.84 1.41 -4.31
CA MET A 92 -10.30 2.49 -3.44
C MET A 92 -9.21 2.91 -2.44
N ASN A 93 -8.45 1.94 -1.90
CA ASN A 93 -7.34 2.23 -0.98
C ASN A 93 -6.13 2.87 -1.67
N ILE A 94 -5.94 2.61 -2.96
CA ILE A 94 -4.77 3.06 -3.73
C ILE A 94 -5.05 4.42 -4.38
N CYS A 95 -6.24 4.56 -4.96
CA CYS A 95 -6.61 5.65 -5.85
C CYS A 95 -7.50 6.71 -5.20
N CYS A 96 -8.05 6.45 -4.00
CA CYS A 96 -8.98 7.38 -3.36
C CYS A 96 -8.50 7.86 -2.00
N THR A 97 -8.70 9.14 -1.75
CA THR A 97 -8.64 9.71 -0.40
C THR A 97 -9.99 10.34 -0.11
N CYS A 98 -10.80 9.63 0.66
CA CYS A 98 -12.20 9.95 0.91
C CYS A 98 -12.43 10.34 2.36
N TYR A 99 -13.23 11.37 2.56
CA TYR A 99 -13.63 11.86 3.87
C TYR A 99 -15.14 11.92 3.99
N SER A 100 -15.67 11.59 5.17
CA SER A 100 -17.11 11.61 5.44
C SER A 100 -17.63 12.91 6.07
N ARG A 101 -16.74 13.78 6.58
CA ARG A 101 -17.10 15.04 7.26
C ARG A 101 -16.15 16.17 6.89
N PRO A 102 -16.59 17.44 6.88
CA PRO A 102 -17.93 17.93 7.20
C PRO A 102 -19.00 17.51 6.17
N GLU A 103 -18.61 17.28 4.92
CA GLU A 103 -19.42 16.66 3.88
C GLU A 103 -18.60 15.53 3.22
N TYR A 104 -19.28 14.64 2.51
CA TYR A 104 -18.59 13.60 1.77
C TYR A 104 -17.76 14.21 0.64
N PHE A 105 -16.45 14.03 0.70
CA PHE A 105 -15.52 14.50 -0.31
C PHE A 105 -14.49 13.41 -0.61
N CYS A 106 -14.22 13.17 -1.88
CA CYS A 106 -13.18 12.26 -2.31
C CYS A 106 -12.26 12.92 -3.32
N LYS A 107 -10.96 12.70 -3.14
CA LYS A 107 -9.95 13.01 -4.13
C LYS A 107 -9.57 11.74 -4.89
N ASP A 108 -9.60 11.85 -6.21
CA ASP A 108 -9.20 10.80 -7.15
C ASP A 108 -7.73 11.00 -7.56
N HIS A 109 -6.94 9.94 -7.46
CA HIS A 109 -5.53 9.89 -7.87
C HIS A 109 -5.32 9.05 -9.14
N CYS A 110 -6.33 8.30 -9.59
CA CYS A 110 -6.27 7.42 -10.76
C CYS A 110 -7.44 7.70 -11.75
N PRO A 111 -7.65 8.96 -12.18
CA PRO A 111 -8.85 9.34 -12.94
C PRO A 111 -8.94 8.71 -14.34
N LYS A 112 -7.87 8.04 -14.80
CA LYS A 112 -7.83 7.38 -16.11
C LYS A 112 -8.71 6.12 -16.17
N PHE A 113 -8.84 5.41 -15.05
CA PHE A 113 -9.54 4.12 -15.01
C PHE A 113 -10.40 3.93 -13.75
N PHE A 114 -10.28 4.80 -12.75
CA PHE A 114 -11.02 4.70 -11.49
C PHE A 114 -11.87 5.95 -11.24
N LYS A 115 -12.95 5.77 -10.47
CA LYS A 115 -13.79 6.87 -10.00
C LYS A 115 -14.08 6.72 -8.51
N CYS A 116 -13.62 7.69 -7.72
CA CYS A 116 -13.84 7.74 -6.27
C CYS A 116 -15.22 8.33 -5.88
N ASN A 117 -16.33 7.65 -6.21
CA ASN A 117 -17.69 8.09 -5.86
C ASN A 117 -18.53 6.93 -5.33
N ARG A 118 -19.31 7.17 -4.26
CA ARG A 118 -20.26 6.20 -3.70
C ARG A 118 -21.25 5.68 -4.73
N GLU A 119 -21.70 6.49 -5.69
CA GLU A 119 -22.69 6.05 -6.69
C GLU A 119 -22.24 4.79 -7.44
N TYR A 120 -20.92 4.64 -7.64
CA TYR A 120 -20.34 3.51 -8.36
C TYR A 120 -20.01 2.32 -7.47
N PHE A 121 -20.35 2.32 -6.18
CA PHE A 121 -20.06 1.19 -5.31
C PHE A 121 -20.77 -0.08 -5.81
N PRO A 122 -20.02 -1.14 -6.19
CA PRO A 122 -20.60 -2.36 -6.75
C PRO A 122 -21.62 -3.05 -5.83
N ILE A 123 -21.58 -2.79 -4.51
CA ILE A 123 -22.54 -3.31 -3.53
C ILE A 123 -23.98 -2.90 -3.83
N TYR A 124 -24.21 -1.72 -4.42
CA TYR A 124 -25.56 -1.28 -4.78
C TYR A 124 -26.13 -2.09 -5.95
N LEU A 125 -25.28 -2.49 -6.90
CA LEU A 125 -25.69 -3.39 -7.99
C LEU A 125 -25.93 -4.82 -7.47
N LEU A 126 -25.07 -5.31 -6.56
CA LEU A 126 -25.25 -6.63 -5.93
C LEU A 126 -26.57 -6.72 -5.15
N ASP A 127 -26.95 -5.66 -4.44
CA ASP A 127 -28.22 -5.53 -3.71
C ASP A 127 -29.39 -5.53 -4.70
N LYS A 128 -29.34 -4.67 -5.71
CA LYS A 128 -30.38 -4.54 -6.74
C LYS A 128 -30.67 -5.85 -7.48
N LEU A 129 -29.62 -6.61 -7.78
CA LEU A 129 -29.72 -7.90 -8.49
C LEU A 129 -29.90 -9.09 -7.54
N LYS A 130 -30.07 -8.86 -6.23
CA LYS A 130 -30.26 -9.91 -5.21
C LYS A 130 -29.17 -11.00 -5.24
N CYS A 131 -27.93 -10.58 -5.49
CA CYS A 131 -26.78 -11.47 -5.61
C CYS A 131 -26.28 -12.03 -4.26
N LYS A 132 -26.72 -11.43 -3.15
CA LYS A 132 -26.30 -11.77 -1.79
C LYS A 132 -27.51 -11.70 -0.85
N ASP A 133 -27.46 -12.47 0.23
CA ASP A 133 -28.43 -12.36 1.31
C ASP A 133 -28.24 -11.05 2.11
N ASN A 134 -29.29 -10.64 2.84
CA ASN A 134 -29.32 -9.37 3.56
C ASN A 134 -28.17 -9.23 4.59
N VAL A 135 -27.77 -10.32 5.25
CA VAL A 135 -26.71 -10.28 6.27
C VAL A 135 -25.36 -10.03 5.60
N SER A 136 -25.08 -10.75 4.51
CA SER A 136 -23.87 -10.56 3.71
C SER A 136 -23.80 -9.17 3.07
N LEU A 137 -24.93 -8.63 2.59
CA LEU A 137 -25.01 -7.28 2.02
C LEU A 137 -24.69 -6.20 3.05
N GLN A 138 -25.23 -6.32 4.27
CA GLN A 138 -25.00 -5.33 5.31
C GLN A 138 -23.53 -5.29 5.73
N LYS A 139 -22.91 -6.47 5.90
CA LYS A 139 -21.48 -6.57 6.19
C LYS A 139 -20.61 -5.95 5.08
N GLU A 140 -20.98 -6.13 3.82
CA GLU A 140 -20.25 -5.48 2.72
C GLU A 140 -20.46 -3.96 2.70
N LYS A 141 -21.67 -3.46 2.95
CA LYS A 141 -21.91 -2.00 3.06
C LYS A 141 -21.04 -1.38 4.15
N GLU A 142 -20.95 -2.02 5.32
CA GLU A 142 -20.05 -1.60 6.40
C GLU A 142 -18.56 -1.63 5.98
N ASN A 143 -18.16 -2.64 5.21
CA ASN A 143 -16.80 -2.71 4.66
C ASN A 143 -16.51 -1.55 3.69
N TYR A 144 -17.45 -1.17 2.83
CA TYR A 144 -17.28 -0.02 1.94
C TYR A 144 -17.22 1.30 2.70
N GLU A 145 -18.04 1.48 3.74
CA GLU A 145 -18.01 2.69 4.58
C GLU A 145 -16.68 2.80 5.36
N SER A 146 -16.07 1.68 5.77
CA SER A 146 -14.79 1.72 6.48
C SER A 146 -13.60 2.14 5.58
N LEU A 147 -13.76 2.10 4.26
CA LEU A 147 -12.79 2.65 3.29
C LEU A 147 -12.85 4.19 3.23
N VAL A 148 -13.92 4.80 3.76
CA VAL A 148 -14.06 6.25 3.84
C VAL A 148 -13.56 6.73 5.20
N ILE A 149 -12.66 7.70 5.20
CA ILE A 149 -12.00 8.15 6.41
C ILE A 149 -12.86 9.17 7.15
N ASP A 150 -13.05 8.98 8.45
CA ASP A 150 -13.71 9.98 9.28
C ASP A 150 -12.68 11.03 9.75
N LEU A 151 -12.83 12.26 9.21
CA LEU A 151 -11.96 13.40 9.57
C LEU A 151 -12.00 13.73 11.06
N ASP A 152 -13.14 13.51 11.75
CA ASP A 152 -13.23 13.72 13.20
C ASP A 152 -12.43 12.66 13.96
N VAL A 153 -12.42 11.41 13.46
CA VAL A 153 -11.62 10.34 14.06
C VAL A 153 -10.13 10.61 13.88
N ILE A 154 -9.69 11.09 12.71
CA ILE A 154 -8.30 11.56 12.51
C ILE A 154 -8.01 12.72 13.46
N ARG A 155 -8.87 13.74 13.49
CA ARG A 155 -8.61 14.95 14.29
C ARG A 155 -8.54 14.62 15.78
N LYS A 156 -9.45 13.75 16.26
CA LYS A 156 -9.46 13.28 17.65
C LYS A 156 -8.22 12.44 17.96
N SER A 157 -7.80 11.55 17.06
CA SER A 157 -6.60 10.73 17.28
C SER A 157 -5.33 11.58 17.30
N GLN A 158 -5.20 12.55 16.37
CA GLN A 158 -4.10 13.52 16.35
C GLN A 158 -4.09 14.40 17.60
N LEU A 159 -5.26 14.87 18.05
CA LEU A 159 -5.38 15.69 19.27
C LEU A 159 -5.01 14.88 20.51
N VAL A 160 -5.42 13.62 20.59
CA VAL A 160 -5.01 12.69 21.66
C VAL A 160 -3.49 12.49 21.63
N ALA A 161 -2.89 12.22 20.47
CA ALA A 161 -1.44 12.07 20.33
C ALA A 161 -0.68 13.35 20.73
N MET A 162 -1.15 14.53 20.30
CA MET A 162 -0.59 15.82 20.72
C MET A 162 -0.73 16.04 22.23
N ASN A 163 -1.88 15.70 22.81
CA ASN A 163 -2.09 15.81 24.25
C ASN A 163 -1.18 14.86 25.04
N PHE A 164 -0.99 13.62 24.58
CA PHE A 164 -0.02 12.69 25.17
C PHE A 164 1.40 13.22 25.07
N TYR A 165 1.81 13.74 23.91
CA TYR A 165 3.12 14.37 23.74
C TYR A 165 3.30 15.59 24.66
N LYS A 166 2.27 16.42 24.80
CA LYS A 166 2.27 17.56 25.72
C LYS A 166 2.40 17.13 27.17
N ILE A 167 1.68 16.09 27.61
CA ILE A 167 1.82 15.52 28.96
C ILE A 167 3.26 15.04 29.20
N LEU A 168 3.84 14.30 28.24
CA LEU A 168 5.20 13.77 28.35
C LEU A 168 6.28 14.87 28.43
N THR A 169 6.07 15.99 27.73
CA THR A 169 7.09 17.06 27.61
C THR A 169 6.92 18.21 28.60
N GLN A 170 5.70 18.48 29.05
CA GLN A 170 5.37 19.62 29.91
C GLN A 170 5.32 19.25 31.40
N ASP A 171 5.14 17.97 31.74
CA ASP A 171 5.20 17.52 33.12
C ASP A 171 6.67 17.40 33.60
N TYR A 172 7.00 18.14 34.66
CA TYR A 172 8.33 18.15 35.25
C TYR A 172 8.76 16.76 35.70
N PHE A 173 7.83 15.90 36.14
CA PHE A 173 8.13 14.54 36.55
C PHE A 173 8.59 13.68 35.38
N TYR A 174 7.80 13.63 34.28
CA TYR A 174 8.15 12.82 33.12
C TYR A 174 9.40 13.34 32.41
N ARG A 175 9.58 14.66 32.32
CA ARG A 175 10.79 15.26 31.76
C ARG A 175 12.04 14.90 32.57
N PHE A 176 11.95 14.89 33.90
CA PHE A 176 13.03 14.45 34.77
C PHE A 176 13.36 12.97 34.56
N VAL A 177 12.35 12.11 34.58
CA VAL A 177 12.48 10.67 34.35
C VAL A 177 13.09 10.36 32.98
N PHE A 178 12.66 11.04 31.92
CA PHE A 178 13.20 10.83 30.58
C PHE A 178 14.67 11.27 30.49
N SER A 179 15.01 12.39 31.13
CA SER A 179 16.38 12.90 31.18
C SER A 179 17.33 11.94 31.92
N THR A 180 16.89 11.35 33.03
CA THR A 180 17.69 10.37 33.77
C THR A 180 17.87 9.07 32.99
N PHE A 181 16.83 8.59 32.29
CA PHE A 181 16.95 7.41 31.42
C PHE A 181 17.89 7.64 30.23
N ILE A 182 17.87 8.82 29.60
CA ILE A 182 18.83 9.15 28.54
C ILE A 182 20.26 9.12 29.07
N LEU A 183 20.51 9.76 30.23
CA LEU A 183 21.83 9.77 30.85
C LEU A 183 22.30 8.35 31.19
N LEU A 184 21.44 7.53 31.81
CA LEU A 184 21.72 6.13 32.09
C LEU A 184 22.05 5.35 30.82
N GLY A 185 21.28 5.55 29.75
CA GLY A 185 21.52 4.92 28.45
C GLY A 185 22.89 5.27 27.87
N ILE A 186 23.28 6.55 27.95
CA ILE A 186 24.61 7.01 27.53
C ILE A 186 25.72 6.33 28.35
N PHE A 187 25.58 6.26 29.68
CA PHE A 187 26.55 5.57 30.54
C PHE A 187 26.64 4.06 30.23
N PHE A 188 25.51 3.41 29.95
CA PHE A 188 25.47 2.01 29.54
C PHE A 188 26.20 1.77 28.22
N ILE A 189 26.02 2.65 27.25
CA ILE A 189 26.70 2.60 25.96
C ILE A 189 28.23 2.73 26.17
N PHE A 190 28.68 3.70 26.96
CA PHE A 190 30.10 3.83 27.31
C PHE A 190 30.64 2.61 28.04
N PHE A 191 29.87 2.01 28.95
CA PHE A 191 30.26 0.78 29.65
C PHE A 191 30.43 -0.40 28.70
N ILE A 192 29.53 -0.55 27.72
CA ILE A 192 29.64 -1.59 26.69
C ILE A 192 30.90 -1.36 25.84
N PHE A 193 31.12 -0.13 25.35
CA PHE A 193 32.33 0.19 24.59
C PHE A 193 33.60 -0.04 25.39
N TYR A 194 33.65 0.40 26.64
CA TYR A 194 34.78 0.15 27.54
C TYR A 194 35.06 -1.36 27.71
N LYS A 195 34.01 -2.17 27.92
CA LYS A 195 34.15 -3.60 28.16
C LYS A 195 34.49 -4.40 26.89
N VAL A 196 33.94 -4.01 25.74
CA VAL A 196 34.16 -4.70 24.45
C VAL A 196 35.50 -4.28 23.84
N TRP A 197 35.81 -2.99 23.85
CA TRP A 197 37.05 -2.47 23.29
C TRP A 197 38.26 -2.70 24.21
N GLY A 198 38.07 -2.66 25.53
CA GLY A 198 39.11 -3.03 26.50
C GLY A 198 39.57 -4.48 26.36
N LYS A 199 38.66 -5.42 26.05
CA LYS A 199 39.04 -6.82 25.75
C LYS A 199 39.78 -6.97 24.41
N CYS A 200 39.41 -6.17 23.40
CA CYS A 200 40.13 -6.13 22.11
C CYS A 200 41.56 -5.59 22.26
N ILE A 201 41.76 -4.54 23.05
CA ILE A 201 43.08 -3.95 23.32
C ILE A 201 43.98 -4.93 24.09
N ILE A 202 43.46 -5.62 25.11
CA ILE A 202 44.22 -6.63 25.87
C ILE A 202 44.58 -7.83 24.97
N ALA A 203 43.67 -8.27 24.09
CA ALA A 203 43.96 -9.34 23.13
C ALA A 203 45.04 -8.93 22.11
N HIS A 204 45.00 -7.69 21.61
CA HIS A 204 45.99 -7.17 20.67
C HIS A 204 47.37 -6.99 21.31
N ASN A 205 47.43 -6.51 22.56
CA ASN A 205 48.68 -6.38 23.32
C ASN A 205 49.30 -7.73 23.69
N ASN A 206 48.47 -8.73 24.03
CA ASN A 206 48.95 -10.09 24.28
C ASN A 206 49.48 -10.75 23.00
N LEU A 207 48.81 -10.58 21.85
CA LEU A 207 49.28 -11.08 20.56
C LEU A 207 50.61 -10.43 20.15
N PHE A 208 50.75 -9.11 20.36
CA PHE A 208 51.99 -8.38 20.07
C PHE A 208 53.15 -8.81 20.98
N ASN A 209 52.90 -9.04 22.27
CA ASN A 209 53.92 -9.56 23.20
C ASN A 209 54.34 -11.00 22.88
N ILE A 210 53.42 -11.85 22.43
CA ILE A 210 53.73 -13.22 21.99
C ILE A 210 54.58 -13.18 20.71
N LEU A 211 54.22 -12.34 19.73
CA LEU A 211 55.01 -12.14 18.51
C LEU A 211 56.40 -11.57 18.79
N TYR A 212 56.51 -10.59 19.70
CA TYR A 212 57.78 -10.00 20.10
C TYR A 212 58.71 -11.01 20.78
N ASN A 213 58.18 -11.87 21.65
CA ASN A 213 58.96 -12.94 22.30
C ASN A 213 59.35 -14.07 21.33
N ILE A 214 58.57 -14.35 20.29
CA ILE A 214 58.93 -15.32 19.24
C ILE A 214 60.06 -14.77 18.35
N LEU A 215 60.06 -13.46 18.06
CA LEU A 215 61.09 -12.79 17.24
C LEU A 215 62.43 -12.54 17.94
N LEU A 216 62.52 -12.75 19.27
CA LEU A 216 63.72 -12.51 20.08
C LEU A 216 64.45 -13.82 20.49
N ILE A 217 63.97 -14.98 20.04
CA ILE A 217 64.53 -16.31 20.36
C ILE A 217 65.21 -16.98 19.13
N GLU A 218 65.22 -16.33 17.97
CA GLU A 218 66.12 -16.68 16.84
C GLU A 218 67.31 -15.72 16.77
#